data_AF-A0A2V2ZIR3-F1
#
_entry.id   AF-A0A2V2ZIR3-F1
#
_cell.length_a   1.000
_cell.length_b   1.000
_cell.length_c   1.000
_cell.angle_alpha   90.00
_cell.angle_beta   90.00
_cell.angle_gamma   90.00
#
_symmetry.space_group_name_H-M   'P 1'
#
loop_
_entity.id
_entity.type
_entity.pdbx_description
1 polymer ?
#
loop_
_entity_poly.entity_id
_entity_poly.type
_entity_poly.pdbx_seq_one_letter_code
_entity_poly.pdbx_strand_id
1 'polypeptide(L)'
;MKTKDFYKIYIPALEKAFQNDSINFGFYVKPPEDYLDAYIADQIDQCLEDHQEESLNRIAYYFDAKSHNFPSIRGIRIDLYKKELMNEMRKLKITFY
;
A
#
# COMPACT_ATOMS: atom_id res chain seq x y z
N MET A 1 6.39 15.91 5.60
CA MET A 1 6.15 15.22 6.91
C MET A 1 7.41 14.47 7.35
N LYS A 2 7.61 14.13 8.64
CA LYS A 2 8.74 13.26 9.05
C LYS A 2 8.43 11.79 8.72
N THR A 3 9.43 11.02 8.33
CA THR A 3 9.31 9.59 7.96
C THR A 3 8.58 8.74 9.01
N LYS A 4 8.85 8.94 10.31
CA LYS A 4 8.16 8.21 11.38
C LYS A 4 6.66 8.52 11.45
N ASP A 5 6.29 9.78 11.25
CA ASP A 5 4.89 10.21 11.28
C ASP A 5 4.15 9.72 10.03
N PHE A 6 4.83 9.71 8.88
CA PHE A 6 4.35 9.07 7.64
C PHE A 6 3.95 7.62 7.89
N TYR A 7 4.88 6.78 8.38
CA TYR A 7 4.58 5.34 8.55
C TYR A 7 3.54 5.06 9.62
N LYS A 8 3.43 5.91 10.65
CA LYS A 8 2.35 5.80 11.65
C LYS A 8 0.95 6.02 11.08
N ILE A 9 0.84 6.82 10.02
CA ILE A 9 -0.42 7.08 9.32
C ILE A 9 -0.62 6.04 8.20
N TYR A 10 0.42 5.82 7.40
CA TYR A 10 0.37 5.02 6.20
C TYR A 10 0.17 3.53 6.48
N ILE A 11 0.88 2.96 7.46
CA ILE A 11 0.80 1.52 7.75
C ILE A 11 -0.62 1.09 8.13
N PRO A 12 -1.33 1.76 9.07
CA PRO A 12 -2.72 1.42 9.37
C PRO A 12 -3.66 1.53 8.15
N ALA A 13 -3.45 2.52 7.29
CA ALA A 13 -4.26 2.71 6.09
C ALA A 13 -4.04 1.57 5.08
N LEU A 14 -2.79 1.18 4.89
CA LEU A 14 -2.39 0.06 4.05
C LEU A 14 -2.91 -1.29 4.58
N GLU A 15 -2.90 -1.50 5.90
CA GLU A 15 -3.52 -2.68 6.52
C GLU A 15 -5.02 -2.75 6.21
N LYS A 16 -5.74 -1.62 6.27
CA LYS A 16 -7.16 -1.57 5.87
C LYS A 16 -7.34 -1.86 4.39
N ALA A 17 -6.51 -1.28 3.51
CA ALA A 17 -6.58 -1.55 2.08
C ALA A 17 -6.42 -3.05 1.78
N PHE A 18 -5.46 -3.72 2.41
CA PHE A 18 -5.28 -5.18 2.26
C PHE A 18 -6.44 -6.03 2.82
N GLN A 19 -7.17 -5.56 3.83
CA GLN A 19 -8.36 -6.25 4.33
C GLN A 19 -9.54 -6.14 3.37
N ASN A 20 -9.56 -5.10 2.53
CA ASN A 20 -10.66 -4.79 1.62
C ASN A 20 -10.32 -5.08 0.15
N ASP A 21 -9.13 -5.58 -0.16
CA ASP A 21 -8.63 -5.81 -1.53
C ASP A 21 -9.29 -6.95 -2.31
N SER A 22 -10.26 -7.61 -1.68
CA SER A 22 -11.06 -8.69 -2.26
C SER A 22 -12.56 -8.34 -2.30
N ILE A 23 -12.95 -7.14 -1.88
CA ILE A 23 -14.31 -6.63 -2.06
C ILE A 23 -14.60 -6.49 -3.56
N ASN A 24 -15.85 -6.72 -3.98
CA ASN A 24 -16.28 -6.70 -5.38
C ASN A 24 -15.44 -7.62 -6.30
N PHE A 25 -15.05 -8.79 -5.79
CA PHE A 25 -14.18 -9.75 -6.49
C PHE A 25 -12.78 -9.20 -6.83
N GLY A 26 -12.32 -8.16 -6.13
CA GLY A 26 -11.03 -7.52 -6.38
C GLY A 26 -11.06 -6.51 -7.53
N PHE A 27 -12.24 -6.09 -7.98
CA PHE A 27 -12.39 -5.01 -8.95
C PHE A 27 -12.45 -3.64 -8.24
N TYR A 28 -11.76 -2.65 -8.80
CA TYR A 28 -11.65 -1.29 -8.24
C TYR A 28 -11.15 -1.31 -6.79
N VAL A 29 -9.95 -1.87 -6.58
CA VAL A 29 -9.39 -1.94 -5.23
C VAL A 29 -8.90 -0.57 -4.82
N LYS A 30 -9.37 -0.14 -3.65
CA LYS A 30 -8.97 1.12 -3.05
C LYS A 30 -7.54 1.02 -2.50
N PRO A 31 -6.63 1.94 -2.88
CA PRO A 31 -5.29 1.99 -2.34
C PRO A 31 -5.31 2.55 -0.90
N PRO A 32 -4.17 2.60 -0.17
CA PRO A 32 -4.13 3.04 1.22
C PRO A 32 -4.71 4.44 1.47
N GLU A 33 -4.50 5.34 0.53
CA GLU A 33 -4.82 6.77 0.64
C GLU A 33 -6.33 7.00 0.68
N ASP A 34 -7.11 6.12 0.05
CA ASP A 34 -8.59 6.09 0.09
C ASP A 34 -9.18 5.81 1.48
N TYR A 35 -8.36 5.35 2.44
CA TYR A 35 -8.78 5.06 3.82
C TYR A 35 -8.41 6.16 4.81
N LEU A 36 -7.90 7.28 4.32
CA LEU A 36 -7.49 8.45 5.09
C LEU A 36 -8.50 9.60 4.91
N ASP A 37 -8.45 10.56 5.82
CA ASP A 37 -9.13 11.85 5.60
C ASP A 37 -8.47 12.59 4.44
N ALA A 38 -9.26 13.34 3.65
CA ALA A 38 -8.77 14.01 2.44
C ALA A 38 -7.56 14.92 2.68
N TYR A 39 -7.51 15.63 3.81
CA TYR A 39 -6.36 16.49 4.15
C TYR A 39 -5.10 15.68 4.49
N ILE A 40 -5.27 14.48 5.03
CA ILE A 40 -4.17 13.58 5.38
C ILE A 40 -3.71 12.78 4.15
N ALA A 41 -4.64 12.39 3.28
CA ALA A 41 -4.34 11.74 2.00
C ALA A 41 -3.45 12.63 1.13
N ASP A 42 -3.81 13.91 0.96
CA ASP A 42 -3.00 14.86 0.17
C ASP A 42 -1.56 15.01 0.71
N GLN A 43 -1.39 15.05 2.04
CA GLN A 43 -0.06 15.07 2.65
C GLN A 43 0.73 13.77 2.46
N ILE A 44 0.04 12.63 2.41
CA ILE A 44 0.64 11.32 2.15
C ILE A 44 1.07 11.25 0.69
N ASP A 45 0.21 11.64 -0.25
CA ASP A 45 0.50 11.65 -1.68
C ASP A 45 1.74 12.50 -1.99
N GLN A 46 1.80 13.72 -1.44
CA GLN A 46 3.00 14.57 -1.57
C GLN A 46 4.25 13.88 -1.00
N CYS A 47 4.13 13.17 0.12
CA CYS A 47 5.26 12.41 0.65
C CYS A 47 5.63 11.22 -0.24
N LEU A 48 4.67 10.52 -0.84
CA LEU A 48 4.91 9.40 -1.74
C LEU A 48 5.65 9.84 -3.01
N GLU A 49 5.31 11.02 -3.55
CA GLU A 49 6.02 11.61 -4.70
C GLU A 49 7.49 11.92 -4.37
N ASP A 50 7.76 12.41 -3.16
CA ASP A 50 9.11 12.72 -2.68
C ASP A 50 9.92 11.48 -2.28
N HIS A 51 9.26 10.39 -1.87
CA HIS A 51 9.90 9.17 -1.37
C HIS A 51 9.97 8.08 -2.45
N GLN A 52 11.11 7.98 -3.13
CA GLN A 52 11.38 6.93 -4.12
C GLN A 52 11.73 5.57 -3.50
N GLU A 53 11.17 5.23 -2.34
CA GLU A 53 11.44 3.93 -1.74
C GLU A 53 10.82 2.81 -2.57
N GLU A 54 11.63 1.80 -2.89
CA GLU A 54 11.21 0.66 -3.70
C GLU A 54 9.99 -0.06 -3.10
N SER A 55 9.89 -0.11 -1.77
CA SER A 55 8.77 -0.71 -1.04
C SER A 55 7.43 -0.04 -1.34
N LEU A 56 7.39 1.29 -1.41
CA LEU A 56 6.19 2.09 -1.70
C LEU A 56 5.76 1.93 -3.15
N ASN A 57 6.72 1.93 -4.08
CA ASN A 57 6.45 1.64 -5.49
C ASN A 57 5.85 0.24 -5.68
N ARG A 58 6.35 -0.75 -4.94
CA ARG A 58 5.81 -2.10 -4.99
C ARG A 58 4.37 -2.17 -4.48
N ILE A 59 4.01 -1.38 -3.47
CA ILE A 59 2.63 -1.26 -2.97
C ILE A 59 1.73 -0.67 -4.06
N ALA A 60 2.15 0.42 -4.71
CA ALA A 60 1.40 1.02 -5.81
C ALA A 60 1.16 0.01 -6.95
N TYR A 61 2.19 -0.73 -7.36
CA TYR A 61 2.06 -1.78 -8.38
C TYR A 61 1.08 -2.89 -7.98
N TYR A 62 1.01 -3.23 -6.68
CA TYR A 62 0.04 -4.22 -6.22
C TYR A 62 -1.39 -3.76 -6.42
N PHE A 63 -1.73 -2.56 -5.96
CA PHE A 63 -3.10 -2.04 -6.02
C PHE A 63 -3.54 -1.74 -7.45
N ASP A 64 -2.64 -1.25 -8.29
CA ASP A 64 -2.87 -1.09 -9.73
C ASP A 64 -3.17 -2.44 -10.39
N ALA A 65 -2.25 -3.40 -10.24
CA ALA A 65 -2.41 -4.72 -10.85
C ALA A 65 -3.65 -5.45 -10.36
N LYS A 66 -3.97 -5.32 -9.07
CA LYS A 66 -5.16 -5.91 -8.48
C LYS A 66 -6.43 -5.30 -9.07
N SER A 67 -6.51 -3.98 -9.17
CA SER A 67 -7.64 -3.27 -9.76
C SER A 67 -7.90 -3.64 -11.23
N HIS A 68 -6.83 -3.98 -11.95
CA HIS A 68 -6.88 -4.47 -13.33
C HIS A 68 -7.04 -6.00 -13.46
N ASN A 69 -7.22 -6.72 -12.34
CA ASN A 69 -7.33 -8.18 -12.29
C ASN A 69 -6.12 -8.92 -12.91
N PHE A 70 -4.94 -8.32 -12.88
CA PHE A 70 -3.73 -9.01 -13.34
C PHE A 70 -3.38 -10.16 -12.39
N PRO A 71 -3.05 -11.35 -12.92
CA PRO A 71 -2.73 -12.51 -12.09
C PRO A 71 -1.32 -12.43 -11.48
N SER A 72 -0.45 -11.57 -12.01
CA SER A 72 0.95 -11.45 -11.60
C SER A 72 1.53 -10.05 -11.86
N ILE A 73 2.60 -9.74 -11.15
CA ILE A 73 3.41 -8.53 -11.31
C ILE A 73 4.84 -9.00 -11.58
N ARG A 74 5.40 -8.65 -12.74
CA ARG A 74 6.76 -9.08 -13.18
C ARG A 74 6.98 -10.60 -13.05
N GLY A 75 5.95 -11.41 -13.33
CA GLY A 75 6.00 -12.87 -13.24
C GLY A 75 5.77 -13.46 -11.84
N ILE A 76 5.67 -12.63 -10.80
CA ILE A 76 5.32 -13.07 -9.44
C ILE A 76 3.81 -13.07 -9.29
N ARG A 77 3.23 -14.21 -8.89
CA ARG A 77 1.78 -14.31 -8.65
C ARG A 77 1.31 -13.27 -7.63
N ILE A 78 0.15 -12.67 -7.88
CA ILE A 78 -0.36 -11.56 -7.06
C ILE A 78 -0.55 -11.93 -5.57
N ASP A 79 -0.90 -13.17 -5.28
CA ASP A 79 -1.06 -13.67 -3.90
C ASP A 79 0.29 -13.85 -3.17
N LEU A 80 1.35 -14.22 -3.89
CA LEU A 80 2.70 -14.28 -3.34
C LEU A 80 3.25 -12.87 -3.14
N TYR A 81 3.02 -11.99 -4.12
CA TYR A 81 3.41 -10.59 -4.06
C TYR A 81 2.78 -9.88 -2.85
N LYS A 82 1.47 -10.09 -2.59
CA LYS A 82 0.80 -9.60 -1.37
C LYS A 82 1.50 -10.07 -0.10
N LYS A 83 1.83 -11.36 -0.01
CA LYS A 83 2.49 -11.94 1.18
C LYS A 83 3.85 -11.31 1.44
N GLU A 84 4.63 -11.06 0.40
CA GLU A 84 5.92 -10.37 0.51
C GLU A 84 5.75 -8.94 1.02
N LEU A 85 4.82 -8.18 0.42
CA LEU A 85 4.49 -6.82 0.89
C LEU A 85 4.08 -6.81 2.36
N MET A 86 3.20 -7.72 2.78
CA MET A 86 2.78 -7.82 4.19
C MET A 86 3.95 -8.14 5.12
N ASN A 87 4.93 -8.93 4.69
CA ASN A 87 6.13 -9.21 5.48
C ASN A 87 7.05 -7.99 5.59
N GLU A 88 7.22 -7.23 4.51
CA GLU A 88 7.97 -5.97 4.51
C GLU A 88 7.32 -4.93 5.40
N MET A 89 5.99 -4.78 5.32
CA MET A 89 5.23 -3.93 6.20
C MET A 89 5.44 -4.25 7.67
N ARG A 90 5.45 -5.55 8.05
CA ARG A 90 5.69 -5.95 9.44
C ARG A 90 7.06 -5.48 9.94
N LYS A 91 8.09 -5.51 9.08
CA LYS A 91 9.43 -4.99 9.41
C LYS A 91 9.42 -3.47 9.58
N LEU A 92 8.75 -2.74 8.69
CA LEU A 92 8.58 -1.29 8.80
C LEU A 92 7.84 -0.92 10.09
N LYS A 93 6.77 -1.67 10.42
CA LYS A 93 6.01 -1.48 11.66
C LYS A 93 6.91 -1.61 12.89
N ILE A 94 7.72 -2.67 12.98
CA ILE A 94 8.67 -2.85 14.09
C ILE A 94 9.73 -1.73 14.15
N THR A 95 10.10 -1.17 13.01
CA THR A 95 11.15 -0.12 12.95
C THR A 95 10.62 1.25 13.41
N PHE A 96 9.36 1.56 13.11
CA PHE A 96 8.78 2.89 13.33
C PHE A 96 7.75 2.97 14.47
N TYR A 97 7.34 1.83 15.05
CA TYR A 97 6.55 1.74 16.29
C TYR A 97 7.43 1.34 17.47
#